data_AF-A0AA39N5U3-F1
#
_entry.id   AF-A0AA39N5U3-F1
#
_cell.length_a   1.000
_cell.length_b   1.000
_cell.length_c   1.000
_cell.angle_alpha   90.00
_cell.angle_beta   90.00
_cell.angle_gamma   90.00
#
_symmetry.space_group_name_H-M   'P 1'
#
loop_
_entity.id
_entity.type
_entity.pdbx_description
1 polymer ?
#
loop_
_entity_poly.entity_id
_entity_poly.type
_entity_poly.pdbx_seq_one_letter_code
_entity_poly.pdbx_strand_id
1 'polypeptide(L)'
;MVEVVSAEASGGPYLTTTMFRLGLGRQPWRFPAIQRRLYAAKRPIPKLVTTEPSTFSRYSPWSPHFAYSWKARSFLQGITYAIGLLLATQYVDTILFSNVEQQYGSEHEIRIAIEKLKLALPGDDTVSTDPEVLKSYGSSDNSYHPASPHSVVVRPNSTEDVMKIVNIAREYRVPIVVSSGATSLEGHFSGVPTGSICVDVSGMDKIIQIDEADSDLVCQAGARWEDINRTLKEEGIPLFFPLDPGPGATIGGMVGTGCSGTNAVRYGTAKAEWFLNLTVVLPNGEVIKTRRRSRKSAAGFDTTKLFIGAEGTLGIVTEATLRLAPRLPTKVAMAQFPSIDKAVDAVQEILNSPYGANFQCVELLDNNMMEAINTSGVIEHTYPVSDTLFFKIQGSPESIKLAAKEAQAITKKHSSTQFPDDLWRNRKHALTSSIAYAGTGAKCWTTDVCVPVSRLPQLVAESKKDLAEAGILSTIVGHVGDGNFHALLLFKNDDELGKVSDAVHRIVHRAIALDGTCTGEHGVGVGKKEYLIDELGEGTVELMKTIKKAVDPQNLLNPGKLYPDGPSKKATK
;
A
#
# COMPACT_ATOMS: atom_id res chain seq x y z
N MET A 1 40.51 -7.88 -22.40
CA MET A 1 41.14 -6.71 -21.77
C MET A 1 40.65 -5.48 -22.51
N VAL A 2 39.69 -4.77 -21.93
CA VAL A 2 39.21 -3.49 -22.44
C VAL A 2 39.29 -2.54 -21.25
N GLU A 3 40.35 -1.73 -21.24
CA GLU A 3 40.51 -0.62 -20.31
C GLU A 3 39.48 0.47 -20.67
N VAL A 4 38.68 0.87 -19.69
CA VAL A 4 37.92 2.12 -19.75
C VAL A 4 38.66 3.09 -18.84
N VAL A 5 39.35 4.04 -19.47
CA VAL A 5 40.07 5.13 -18.80
C VAL A 5 39.04 6.11 -18.24
N SER A 6 39.00 6.24 -16.91
CA SER A 6 38.30 7.29 -16.19
C SER A 6 39.15 8.57 -16.18
N ALA A 7 38.60 9.69 -16.63
CA ALA A 7 39.18 11.01 -16.41
C ALA A 7 38.49 11.66 -15.20
N GLU A 8 39.19 11.70 -14.07
CA GLU A 8 38.95 12.65 -12.99
C GLU A 8 39.42 14.04 -13.42
N ALA A 9 38.67 15.09 -13.06
CA ALA A 9 39.15 16.46 -13.13
C ALA A 9 38.83 17.16 -11.81
N SER A 10 39.89 17.48 -11.07
CA SER A 10 39.92 18.29 -9.86
C SER A 10 40.26 19.76 -10.16
N GLY A 11 39.50 20.67 -9.56
CA GLY A 11 40.01 21.88 -8.89
C GLY A 11 40.50 23.13 -9.66
N GLY A 12 39.57 24.06 -9.96
CA GLY A 12 39.65 25.53 -9.73
C GLY A 12 40.67 26.42 -10.48
N PRO A 13 40.68 27.76 -10.25
CA PRO A 13 39.57 28.72 -10.36
C PRO A 13 39.90 29.88 -11.32
N TYR A 14 38.94 30.40 -12.09
CA TYR A 14 39.07 31.72 -12.73
C TYR A 14 37.73 32.47 -12.74
N LEU A 15 37.75 33.65 -12.11
CA LEU A 15 36.72 34.69 -12.23
C LEU A 15 36.68 35.21 -13.67
N THR A 16 35.52 35.14 -14.32
CA THR A 16 35.16 36.06 -15.40
C THR A 16 33.67 36.42 -15.30
N THR A 17 33.44 37.68 -14.96
CA THR A 17 32.15 38.35 -14.87
C THR A 17 31.56 38.49 -16.27
N THR A 18 30.52 37.73 -16.60
CA THR A 18 29.71 37.95 -17.81
C THR A 18 28.34 38.51 -17.41
N MET A 19 28.13 39.81 -17.68
CA MET A 19 26.83 40.47 -17.58
C MET A 19 25.89 39.94 -18.66
N PHE A 20 24.75 39.36 -18.28
CA PHE A 20 23.62 39.20 -19.18
C PHE A 20 22.78 40.49 -19.18
N ARG A 21 22.82 41.24 -20.30
CA ARG A 21 21.87 42.32 -20.61
C ARG A 21 20.51 41.70 -20.95
N LEU A 22 19.54 41.82 -20.06
CA LEU A 22 18.12 41.61 -20.38
C LEU A 22 17.60 42.82 -21.17
N GLY A 23 17.47 42.67 -22.49
CA GLY A 23 16.77 43.62 -23.35
C GLY A 23 15.26 43.47 -23.20
N LEU A 24 14.65 44.30 -22.35
CA LEU A 24 13.18 44.45 -22.27
C LEU A 24 12.70 45.34 -23.43
N GLY A 25 12.37 44.71 -24.56
CA GLY A 25 11.60 45.33 -25.64
C GLY A 25 10.11 45.35 -25.29
N ARG A 26 9.50 46.54 -25.20
CA ARG A 26 8.05 46.73 -25.05
C ARG A 26 7.34 46.39 -26.37
N GLN A 27 6.51 45.36 -26.37
CA GLN A 27 5.49 45.09 -27.40
C GLN A 27 4.15 44.85 -26.69
N PRO A 28 3.05 45.55 -27.03
CA PRO A 28 1.74 45.30 -26.43
C PRO A 28 1.09 44.06 -27.05
N TRP A 29 0.63 43.16 -26.19
CA TRP A 29 -0.10 41.94 -26.55
C TRP A 29 -1.42 42.27 -27.27
N ARG A 30 -1.60 41.77 -28.50
CA ARG A 30 -2.88 41.76 -29.23
C ARG A 30 -3.54 40.39 -29.08
N PHE A 31 -4.79 40.35 -28.66
CA PHE A 31 -5.60 39.12 -28.64
C PHE A 31 -6.05 38.74 -30.08
N PRO A 32 -6.16 37.43 -30.42
CA PRO A 32 -6.67 37.00 -31.72
C PRO A 32 -8.17 37.24 -31.85
N ALA A 33 -8.59 37.87 -32.93
CA ALA A 33 -10.00 38.07 -33.26
C ALA A 33 -10.62 36.76 -33.79
N ILE A 34 -11.53 36.17 -33.01
CA ILE A 34 -12.41 35.09 -33.48
C ILE A 34 -13.63 35.73 -34.14
N GLN A 35 -13.69 35.70 -35.48
CA GLN A 35 -14.91 35.98 -36.23
C GLN A 35 -15.91 34.83 -36.03
N ARG A 36 -16.95 35.03 -35.22
CA ARG A 36 -18.18 34.23 -35.30
C ARG A 36 -19.21 34.97 -36.15
N ARG A 37 -19.45 34.45 -37.36
CA ARG A 37 -20.68 34.70 -38.12
C ARG A 37 -21.86 34.15 -37.32
N LEU A 38 -22.70 35.02 -36.78
CA LEU A 38 -24.08 34.69 -36.42
C LEU A 38 -25.00 35.56 -37.28
N TYR A 39 -25.65 34.91 -38.24
CA TYR A 39 -26.82 35.44 -38.92
C TYR A 39 -27.95 35.55 -37.90
N ALA A 40 -28.25 36.76 -37.43
CA ALA A 40 -29.48 37.07 -36.72
C ALA A 40 -30.39 37.86 -37.66
N ALA A 41 -31.48 37.21 -38.10
CA ALA A 41 -32.56 37.84 -38.84
C ALA A 41 -33.14 39.01 -38.03
N LYS A 42 -33.26 40.18 -38.67
CA LYS A 42 -33.98 41.35 -38.15
C LYS A 42 -35.45 40.98 -37.96
N ARG A 43 -35.90 40.75 -36.72
CA ARG A 43 -37.31 40.93 -36.35
C ARG A 43 -37.45 42.29 -35.67
N PRO A 44 -38.47 43.10 -36.00
CA PRO A 44 -38.69 44.38 -35.34
C PRO A 44 -39.07 44.13 -33.88
N ILE A 45 -38.37 44.81 -32.97
CA ILE A 45 -38.70 44.87 -31.54
C ILE A 45 -40.04 45.64 -31.44
N PRO A 46 -41.09 45.10 -30.78
CA PRO A 46 -42.30 45.87 -30.53
C PRO A 46 -41.95 47.11 -29.69
N LYS A 47 -42.46 48.28 -30.08
CA LYS A 47 -42.38 49.48 -29.25
C LYS A 47 -43.01 49.16 -27.89
N LEU A 48 -42.21 49.17 -26.82
CA LEU A 48 -42.75 49.12 -25.46
C LEU A 48 -43.60 50.36 -25.25
N VAL A 49 -44.89 50.12 -25.02
CA VAL A 49 -45.82 51.09 -24.44
C VAL A 49 -45.20 51.58 -23.13
N THR A 50 -45.13 52.89 -22.95
CA THR A 50 -44.73 53.53 -21.69
C THR A 50 -45.79 53.24 -20.63
N THR A 51 -45.64 52.11 -19.94
CA THR A 51 -46.29 51.89 -18.65
C THR A 51 -45.50 52.64 -17.59
N GLU A 52 -46.21 53.25 -16.63
CA GLU A 52 -45.56 53.90 -15.49
C GLU A 52 -44.53 52.94 -14.85
N PRO A 53 -43.34 53.42 -14.49
CA PRO A 53 -42.33 52.58 -13.86
C PRO A 53 -42.93 51.94 -12.60
N SER A 54 -42.91 50.61 -12.53
CA SER A 54 -43.39 49.89 -11.35
C SER A 54 -42.74 50.49 -10.10
N THR A 55 -43.49 50.57 -9.00
CA THR A 55 -42.98 51.10 -7.71
C THR A 55 -41.67 50.43 -7.29
N PHE A 56 -41.44 49.18 -7.70
CA PHE A 56 -40.20 48.43 -7.51
C PHE A 56 -38.98 48.99 -8.27
N SER A 57 -39.17 49.58 -9.44
CA SER A 57 -38.05 50.10 -10.25
C SER A 57 -37.29 51.25 -9.57
N ARG A 58 -37.89 51.98 -8.63
CA ARG A 58 -37.23 53.05 -7.87
C ARG A 58 -36.26 52.54 -6.80
N TYR A 59 -36.41 51.27 -6.41
CA TYR A 59 -35.60 50.61 -5.38
C TYR A 59 -34.52 49.68 -5.95
N SER A 60 -34.50 49.47 -7.28
CA SER A 60 -33.45 48.68 -7.91
C SER A 60 -32.22 49.54 -8.22
N PRO A 61 -31.01 49.19 -7.71
CA PRO A 61 -29.79 49.90 -8.04
C PRO A 61 -29.36 49.74 -9.51
N TRP A 62 -30.08 48.93 -10.30
CA TRP A 62 -29.88 48.78 -11.74
C TRP A 62 -30.81 49.66 -12.58
N SER A 63 -31.78 50.32 -11.95
CA SER A 63 -32.75 51.19 -12.62
C SER A 63 -32.22 52.60 -12.85
N PRO A 64 -32.52 53.25 -13.98
CA PRO A 64 -32.21 54.67 -14.18
C PRO A 64 -32.95 55.59 -13.19
N HIS A 65 -34.00 55.10 -12.52
CA HIS A 65 -34.83 55.85 -11.56
C HIS A 65 -34.49 55.56 -10.08
N PHE A 66 -33.31 55.00 -9.81
CA PHE A 66 -32.88 54.70 -8.44
C PHE A 66 -32.70 55.99 -7.62
N ALA A 67 -33.41 56.11 -6.50
CA ALA A 67 -33.56 57.37 -5.78
C ALA A 67 -32.32 57.84 -4.99
N TYR A 68 -31.31 56.98 -4.82
CA TYR A 68 -30.15 57.26 -3.97
C TYR A 68 -28.89 57.64 -4.77
N SER A 69 -27.95 58.30 -4.09
CA SER A 69 -26.70 58.80 -4.70
C SER A 69 -25.90 57.71 -5.43
N TRP A 70 -25.03 58.14 -6.37
CA TRP A 70 -24.11 57.24 -7.07
C TRP A 70 -23.30 56.36 -6.11
N LYS A 71 -22.87 56.89 -4.96
CA LYS A 71 -22.14 56.11 -3.94
C LYS A 71 -23.01 54.98 -3.35
N ALA A 72 -24.27 55.26 -3.02
CA ALA A 72 -25.19 54.25 -2.51
C ALA A 72 -25.49 53.17 -3.57
N ARG A 73 -25.59 53.57 -4.84
CA ARG A 73 -25.79 52.66 -5.97
C ARG A 73 -24.60 51.72 -6.16
N SER A 74 -23.38 52.24 -6.17
CA SER A 74 -22.16 51.43 -6.26
C SER A 74 -22.00 50.49 -5.07
N PHE A 75 -22.35 50.94 -3.86
CA PHE A 75 -22.30 50.10 -2.65
C PHE A 75 -23.28 48.93 -2.70
N LEU A 76 -24.55 49.18 -3.07
CA LEU A 76 -25.57 48.13 -3.21
C LEU A 76 -25.27 47.13 -4.34
N GLN A 77 -24.73 47.60 -5.46
CA GLN A 77 -24.23 46.72 -6.53
C GLN A 77 -23.06 45.87 -6.06
N GLY A 78 -22.11 46.45 -5.32
CA GLY A 78 -20.99 45.73 -4.73
C GLY A 78 -21.43 44.63 -3.76
N ILE A 79 -22.41 44.92 -2.88
CA ILE A 79 -22.99 43.93 -1.98
C ILE A 79 -23.70 42.80 -2.75
N THR A 80 -24.49 43.14 -3.76
CA THR A 80 -25.23 42.14 -4.55
C THR A 80 -24.27 41.25 -5.34
N TYR A 81 -23.19 41.84 -5.87
CA TYR A 81 -22.15 41.08 -6.57
C TYR A 81 -21.38 40.19 -5.60
N ALA A 82 -21.04 40.68 -4.40
CA ALA A 82 -20.38 39.89 -3.37
C ALA A 82 -21.27 38.73 -2.88
N ILE A 83 -22.55 38.98 -2.61
CA ILE A 83 -23.52 37.93 -2.25
C ILE A 83 -23.69 36.93 -3.39
N GLY A 84 -23.80 37.40 -4.63
CA GLY A 84 -23.90 36.53 -5.81
C GLY A 84 -22.66 35.67 -6.00
N LEU A 85 -21.46 36.21 -5.77
CA LEU A 85 -20.21 35.48 -5.81
C LEU A 85 -20.17 34.43 -4.68
N LEU A 86 -20.59 34.80 -3.48
CA LEU A 86 -20.57 33.95 -2.28
C LEU A 86 -21.57 32.78 -2.39
N LEU A 87 -22.76 33.05 -2.94
CA LEU A 87 -23.76 32.05 -3.27
C LEU A 87 -23.31 31.17 -4.44
N ALA A 88 -22.65 31.72 -5.46
CA ALA A 88 -22.10 30.94 -6.55
C ALA A 88 -20.96 30.03 -6.08
N THR A 89 -20.06 30.52 -5.21
CA THR A 89 -19.02 29.68 -4.59
C THR A 89 -19.63 28.64 -3.67
N GLN A 90 -20.62 28.96 -2.84
CA GLN A 90 -21.33 27.95 -2.03
C GLN A 90 -22.03 26.91 -2.89
N TYR A 91 -22.67 27.32 -3.99
CA TYR A 91 -23.36 26.42 -4.91
C TYR A 91 -22.38 25.52 -5.67
N VAL A 92 -21.25 26.08 -6.12
CA VAL A 92 -20.14 25.34 -6.74
C VAL A 92 -19.50 24.40 -5.72
N ASP A 93 -19.30 24.83 -4.48
CA ASP A 93 -18.77 23.97 -3.41
C ASP A 93 -19.77 22.87 -3.03
N THR A 94 -21.07 23.15 -3.06
CA THR A 94 -22.11 22.13 -2.82
C THR A 94 -22.17 21.14 -3.99
N ILE A 95 -21.93 21.55 -5.24
CA ILE A 95 -21.94 20.63 -6.39
C ILE A 95 -20.63 19.85 -6.52
N LEU A 96 -19.48 20.49 -6.27
CA LEU A 96 -18.15 19.88 -6.41
C LEU A 96 -17.72 19.11 -5.15
N PHE A 97 -18.16 19.57 -3.97
CA PHE A 97 -17.79 19.04 -2.66
C PHE A 97 -18.99 18.70 -1.79
N SER A 98 -20.16 18.41 -2.36
CA SER A 98 -21.24 17.81 -1.56
C SER A 98 -20.74 16.53 -0.91
N ASN A 99 -20.64 16.59 0.42
CA ASN A 99 -20.79 15.42 1.27
C ASN A 99 -22.26 15.02 1.21
N VAL A 100 -22.70 14.47 0.07
CA VAL A 100 -23.86 13.58 0.09
C VAL A 100 -23.41 12.43 0.98
N GLU A 101 -24.06 12.19 2.11
CA GLU A 101 -23.91 10.92 2.83
C GLU A 101 -24.02 9.82 1.78
N GLN A 102 -22.91 9.13 1.49
CA GLN A 102 -22.86 8.15 0.42
C GLN A 102 -23.80 7.00 0.80
N GLN A 103 -25.01 7.06 0.25
CA GLN A 103 -26.02 6.05 0.50
C GLN A 103 -25.74 4.86 -0.42
N TYR A 104 -25.18 3.80 0.16
CA TYR A 104 -25.12 2.48 -0.47
C TYR A 104 -26.52 1.91 -0.69
N GLY A 105 -26.61 0.92 -1.57
CA GLY A 105 -27.85 0.22 -1.86
C GLY A 105 -28.47 -0.38 -0.59
N SER A 106 -29.79 -0.31 -0.50
CA SER A 106 -30.60 -0.99 0.51
C SER A 106 -30.44 -2.51 0.44
N GLU A 107 -30.85 -3.23 1.50
CA GLU A 107 -30.88 -4.69 1.47
C GLU A 107 -31.66 -5.26 0.27
N HIS A 108 -32.71 -4.56 -0.18
CA HIS A 108 -33.48 -4.97 -1.35
C HIS A 108 -32.65 -4.85 -2.64
N GLU A 109 -31.93 -3.74 -2.82
CA GLU A 109 -31.03 -3.54 -3.96
C GLU A 109 -29.87 -4.55 -3.96
N ILE A 110 -29.31 -4.87 -2.78
CA ILE A 110 -28.30 -5.92 -2.63
C ILE A 110 -28.85 -7.28 -3.10
N ARG A 111 -30.07 -7.65 -2.72
CA ARG A 111 -30.69 -8.90 -3.18
C ARG A 111 -30.88 -8.92 -4.70
N ILE A 112 -31.27 -7.80 -5.31
CA ILE A 112 -31.39 -7.70 -6.78
C ILE A 112 -30.00 -7.85 -7.42
N ALA A 113 -28.97 -7.21 -6.87
CA ALA A 113 -27.60 -7.33 -7.37
C ALA A 113 -27.11 -8.79 -7.33
N ILE A 114 -27.40 -9.52 -6.25
CA ILE A 114 -27.07 -10.96 -6.13
C ILE A 114 -27.73 -11.79 -7.23
N GLU A 115 -29.03 -11.58 -7.49
CA GLU A 115 -29.72 -12.31 -8.55
C GLU A 115 -29.17 -11.96 -9.94
N LYS A 116 -28.81 -10.69 -10.18
CA LYS A 116 -28.11 -10.31 -11.42
C LYS A 116 -26.73 -10.94 -11.54
N LEU A 117 -25.99 -11.09 -10.44
CA LEU A 117 -24.69 -11.78 -10.44
C LEU A 117 -24.85 -13.25 -10.82
N LYS A 118 -25.83 -13.96 -10.23
CA LYS A 118 -26.14 -15.36 -10.59
C LYS A 118 -26.50 -15.52 -12.06
N LEU A 119 -27.27 -14.58 -12.61
CA LEU A 119 -27.64 -14.59 -14.03
C LEU A 119 -26.45 -14.29 -14.96
N ALA A 120 -25.61 -13.32 -14.58
CA ALA A 120 -24.48 -12.88 -15.40
C ALA A 120 -23.27 -13.85 -15.37
N LEU A 121 -23.16 -14.63 -14.29
CA LEU A 121 -22.07 -15.55 -13.99
C LEU A 121 -22.63 -16.93 -13.61
N PRO A 122 -23.18 -17.68 -14.57
CA PRO A 122 -23.79 -18.98 -14.30
C PRO A 122 -22.72 -19.99 -13.82
N GLY A 123 -23.04 -20.72 -12.75
CA GLY A 123 -22.19 -21.77 -12.17
C GLY A 123 -22.50 -21.96 -10.69
N ASP A 124 -22.63 -23.21 -10.25
CA ASP A 124 -23.17 -23.55 -8.93
C ASP A 124 -22.32 -23.00 -7.77
N ASP A 125 -21.00 -22.83 -7.97
CA ASP A 125 -20.06 -22.31 -6.96
C ASP A 125 -19.52 -20.89 -7.26
N THR A 126 -19.91 -20.30 -8.39
CA THR A 126 -19.41 -19.00 -8.84
C THR A 126 -19.95 -17.85 -7.99
N VAL A 127 -21.21 -17.94 -7.55
CA VAL A 127 -21.88 -16.92 -6.73
C VAL A 127 -22.45 -17.59 -5.49
N SER A 128 -21.78 -17.44 -4.35
CA SER A 128 -22.17 -18.06 -3.09
C SER A 128 -22.83 -17.08 -2.13
N THR A 129 -23.93 -17.53 -1.54
CA THR A 129 -24.65 -16.85 -0.45
C THR A 129 -24.75 -17.74 0.79
N ASP A 130 -23.93 -18.78 0.87
CA ASP A 130 -23.84 -19.68 2.01
C ASP A 130 -23.29 -18.91 3.24
N PRO A 131 -24.00 -18.88 4.38
CA PRO A 131 -23.57 -18.12 5.56
C PRO A 131 -22.15 -18.43 6.06
N GLU A 132 -21.70 -19.68 5.99
CA GLU A 132 -20.36 -20.08 6.44
C GLU A 132 -19.28 -19.62 5.45
N VAL A 133 -19.58 -19.64 4.15
CA VAL A 133 -18.71 -19.05 3.12
C VAL A 133 -18.62 -17.54 3.31
N LEU A 134 -19.73 -16.85 3.55
CA LEU A 134 -19.76 -15.40 3.74
C LEU A 134 -18.94 -14.96 4.97
N LYS A 135 -18.99 -15.75 6.05
CA LYS A 135 -18.25 -15.50 7.29
C LYS A 135 -16.76 -15.80 7.14
N SER A 136 -16.39 -16.93 6.54
CA SER A 136 -14.98 -17.29 6.34
C SER A 136 -14.25 -16.33 5.41
N TYR A 137 -14.94 -15.78 4.40
CA TYR A 137 -14.37 -14.76 3.52
C TYR A 137 -14.38 -13.35 4.11
N GLY A 138 -15.15 -13.08 5.16
CA GLY A 138 -15.21 -11.78 5.82
C GLY A 138 -14.25 -11.61 7.00
N SER A 139 -13.49 -12.64 7.35
CA SER A 139 -12.63 -12.66 8.54
C SER A 139 -11.33 -13.46 8.31
N SER A 140 -10.33 -13.25 9.16
CA SER A 140 -9.08 -14.03 9.17
C SER A 140 -8.77 -14.45 10.59
N ASP A 141 -8.42 -15.72 10.79
CA ASP A 141 -7.93 -16.20 12.09
C ASP A 141 -6.60 -15.55 12.50
N ASN A 142 -5.88 -14.97 11.54
CA ASN A 142 -4.64 -14.24 11.77
C ASN A 142 -4.84 -12.75 12.05
N SER A 143 -6.10 -12.29 12.12
CA SER A 143 -6.45 -10.89 12.39
C SER A 143 -7.33 -10.79 13.62
N TYR A 144 -7.09 -9.76 14.43
CA TYR A 144 -7.87 -9.44 15.63
C TYR A 144 -8.76 -8.21 15.41
N HIS A 145 -8.77 -7.66 14.19
CA HIS A 145 -9.56 -6.49 13.83
C HIS A 145 -11.05 -6.81 13.69
N PRO A 146 -11.93 -5.81 13.85
CA PRO A 146 -13.36 -5.98 13.58
C PRO A 146 -13.60 -6.55 12.18
N ALA A 147 -14.40 -7.61 12.12
CA ALA A 147 -14.75 -8.30 10.89
C ALA A 147 -16.25 -8.23 10.64
N SER A 148 -16.67 -8.34 9.38
CA SER A 148 -18.08 -8.47 9.00
C SER A 148 -18.22 -9.45 7.84
N PRO A 149 -19.28 -10.29 7.83
CA PRO A 149 -19.54 -11.16 6.70
C PRO A 149 -19.89 -10.34 5.46
N HIS A 150 -19.62 -10.90 4.28
CA HIS A 150 -20.11 -10.34 3.03
C HIS A 150 -21.59 -10.66 2.81
N SER A 151 -22.21 -9.99 1.84
CA SER A 151 -23.55 -10.33 1.37
C SER A 151 -23.52 -11.43 0.30
N VAL A 152 -22.42 -11.51 -0.46
CA VAL A 152 -22.18 -12.52 -1.50
C VAL A 152 -20.67 -12.68 -1.74
N VAL A 153 -20.21 -13.91 -2.00
CA VAL A 153 -18.87 -14.17 -2.54
C VAL A 153 -19.00 -14.55 -4.02
N VAL A 154 -18.20 -13.91 -4.87
CA VAL A 154 -18.17 -14.15 -6.31
C VAL A 154 -16.77 -14.55 -6.74
N ARG A 155 -16.65 -15.67 -7.47
CA ARG A 155 -15.40 -16.25 -7.97
C ARG A 155 -15.28 -16.09 -9.49
N PRO A 156 -14.81 -14.94 -10.00
CA PRO A 156 -14.61 -14.75 -11.44
C PRO A 156 -13.54 -15.68 -12.01
N ASN A 157 -13.66 -16.02 -13.28
CA ASN A 157 -12.65 -16.81 -14.01
C ASN A 157 -11.87 -15.99 -15.04
N SER A 158 -12.25 -14.73 -15.23
CA SER A 158 -11.74 -13.86 -16.29
C SER A 158 -11.83 -12.38 -15.90
N THR A 159 -11.07 -11.54 -16.61
CA THR A 159 -11.15 -10.08 -16.46
C THR A 159 -12.54 -9.57 -16.85
N GLU A 160 -13.17 -10.20 -17.83
CA GLU A 160 -14.53 -9.90 -18.29
C GLU A 160 -15.57 -10.17 -17.19
N ASP A 161 -15.40 -11.23 -16.40
CA ASP A 161 -16.29 -11.51 -15.26
C ASP A 161 -16.12 -10.46 -14.16
N VAL A 162 -14.89 -10.08 -13.84
CA VAL A 162 -14.62 -8.97 -12.89
C VAL A 162 -15.30 -7.68 -13.35
N MET A 163 -15.21 -7.36 -14.64
CA MET A 163 -15.92 -6.22 -15.23
C MET A 163 -17.44 -6.30 -15.04
N LYS A 164 -18.06 -7.47 -15.27
CA LYS A 164 -19.51 -7.65 -15.04
C LYS A 164 -19.86 -7.40 -13.57
N ILE A 165 -19.06 -7.92 -12.64
CA ILE A 165 -19.28 -7.73 -11.19
C ILE A 165 -19.23 -6.25 -10.83
N VAL A 166 -18.20 -5.53 -11.28
CA VAL A 166 -18.05 -4.09 -11.03
C VAL A 166 -19.22 -3.29 -11.58
N ASN A 167 -19.67 -3.63 -12.79
CA ASN A 167 -20.82 -2.96 -13.40
C ASN A 167 -22.12 -3.16 -12.62
N ILE A 168 -22.38 -4.38 -12.13
CA ILE A 168 -23.56 -4.67 -11.30
C ILE A 168 -23.44 -3.95 -9.95
N ALA A 169 -22.29 -4.05 -9.28
CA ALA A 169 -22.04 -3.36 -8.02
C ALA A 169 -22.26 -1.84 -8.14
N ARG A 170 -21.81 -1.24 -9.24
CA ARG A 170 -22.02 0.18 -9.54
C ARG A 170 -23.47 0.53 -9.79
N GLU A 171 -24.21 -0.30 -10.51
CA GLU A 171 -25.64 -0.09 -10.79
C GLU A 171 -26.45 -0.03 -9.48
N TYR A 172 -26.15 -0.92 -8.52
CA TYR A 172 -26.88 -1.06 -7.26
C TYR A 172 -26.18 -0.43 -6.06
N ARG A 173 -25.07 0.28 -6.27
CA ARG A 173 -24.24 0.91 -5.24
C ARG A 173 -23.86 -0.05 -4.10
N VAL A 174 -23.44 -1.26 -4.45
CA VAL A 174 -22.98 -2.26 -3.48
C VAL A 174 -21.46 -2.18 -3.36
N PRO A 175 -20.90 -2.03 -2.15
CA PRO A 175 -19.46 -2.08 -1.95
C PRO A 175 -18.84 -3.38 -2.45
N ILE A 176 -17.62 -3.29 -2.96
CA ILE A 176 -16.81 -4.43 -3.40
C ILE A 176 -15.58 -4.53 -2.50
N VAL A 177 -15.31 -5.72 -1.99
CA VAL A 177 -14.07 -6.06 -1.31
C VAL A 177 -13.38 -7.16 -2.11
N VAL A 178 -12.10 -7.01 -2.40
CA VAL A 178 -11.35 -8.01 -3.16
C VAL A 178 -10.66 -8.95 -2.19
N SER A 179 -10.81 -10.25 -2.40
CA SER A 179 -10.02 -11.28 -1.73
C SER A 179 -9.15 -12.01 -2.76
N SER A 180 -7.96 -12.41 -2.32
CA SER A 180 -6.98 -13.10 -3.15
C SER A 180 -6.46 -14.30 -2.36
N GLY A 181 -5.22 -14.29 -1.86
CA GLY A 181 -4.71 -15.39 -1.01
C GLY A 181 -5.29 -15.45 0.40
N ALA A 182 -6.08 -14.45 0.82
CA ALA A 182 -6.67 -14.32 2.17
C ALA A 182 -5.66 -14.43 3.35
N THR A 183 -4.39 -14.09 3.11
CA THR A 183 -3.31 -14.17 4.12
C THR A 183 -3.05 -12.86 4.88
N SER A 184 -3.82 -11.80 4.62
CA SER A 184 -3.54 -10.46 5.17
C SER A 184 -3.82 -10.35 6.67
N LEU A 185 -3.09 -9.49 7.38
CA LEU A 185 -3.18 -9.35 8.84
C LEU A 185 -3.99 -8.12 9.30
N GLU A 186 -4.11 -7.07 8.48
CA GLU A 186 -4.73 -5.80 8.88
C GLU A 186 -6.21 -5.65 8.46
N GLY A 187 -6.93 -6.76 8.27
CA GLY A 187 -8.38 -6.75 7.97
C GLY A 187 -8.74 -6.21 6.57
N HIS A 188 -7.81 -6.27 5.61
CA HIS A 188 -7.97 -5.74 4.25
C HIS A 188 -9.21 -6.25 3.52
N PHE A 189 -9.55 -7.53 3.73
CA PHE A 189 -10.62 -8.20 3.02
C PHE A 189 -11.89 -8.40 3.87
N SER A 190 -11.98 -7.78 5.06
CA SER A 190 -13.23 -7.82 5.84
C SER A 190 -14.38 -7.18 5.06
N GLY A 191 -15.57 -7.77 5.20
CA GLY A 191 -16.81 -7.21 4.68
C GLY A 191 -17.14 -5.84 5.26
N VAL A 192 -18.02 -5.14 4.56
CA VAL A 192 -18.58 -3.85 4.99
C VAL A 192 -19.86 -4.13 5.80
N PRO A 193 -20.06 -3.49 6.98
CA PRO A 193 -21.24 -3.76 7.83
C PRO A 193 -22.59 -3.55 7.15
N THR A 194 -22.67 -2.66 6.14
CA THR A 194 -23.88 -2.41 5.34
C THR A 194 -24.13 -3.46 4.26
N GLY A 195 -23.26 -4.47 4.13
CA GLY A 195 -23.26 -5.44 3.05
C GLY A 195 -22.25 -5.11 1.95
N SER A 196 -21.69 -6.15 1.34
CA SER A 196 -20.66 -6.04 0.29
C SER A 196 -20.59 -7.29 -0.57
N ILE A 197 -20.06 -7.14 -1.79
CA ILE A 197 -19.65 -8.22 -2.68
C ILE A 197 -18.17 -8.53 -2.41
N CYS A 198 -17.86 -9.76 -2.00
CA CYS A 198 -16.48 -10.24 -2.03
C CYS A 198 -16.16 -10.76 -3.44
N VAL A 199 -15.13 -10.21 -4.08
CA VAL A 199 -14.59 -10.72 -5.34
C VAL A 199 -13.35 -11.53 -5.03
N ASP A 200 -13.47 -12.84 -5.08
CA ASP A 200 -12.39 -13.79 -4.83
C ASP A 200 -11.66 -14.11 -6.13
N VAL A 201 -10.51 -13.48 -6.35
CA VAL A 201 -9.69 -13.68 -7.56
C VAL A 201 -8.71 -14.84 -7.42
N SER A 202 -8.74 -15.62 -6.33
CA SER A 202 -7.78 -16.70 -6.09
C SER A 202 -7.81 -17.80 -7.15
N GLY A 203 -8.97 -18.02 -7.79
CA GLY A 203 -9.13 -18.97 -8.90
C GLY A 203 -8.61 -18.48 -10.26
N MET A 204 -8.25 -17.20 -10.38
CA MET A 204 -7.59 -16.66 -11.57
C MET A 204 -6.07 -16.88 -11.42
N ASP A 205 -5.60 -18.12 -11.50
CA ASP A 205 -4.26 -18.53 -11.04
C ASP A 205 -3.28 -18.91 -12.16
N LYS A 206 -3.64 -18.67 -13.43
CA LYS A 206 -2.84 -19.14 -14.57
C LYS A 206 -1.59 -18.29 -14.78
N ILE A 207 -0.48 -18.96 -15.06
CA ILE A 207 0.65 -18.38 -15.79
C ILE A 207 0.26 -18.36 -17.27
N ILE A 208 0.13 -17.16 -17.83
CA ILE A 208 -0.37 -16.94 -19.20
C ILE A 208 0.76 -17.06 -20.22
N GLN A 209 1.95 -16.56 -19.87
CA GLN A 209 3.10 -16.51 -20.77
C GLN A 209 4.39 -16.45 -19.95
N ILE A 210 5.44 -17.13 -20.41
CA ILE A 210 6.80 -17.02 -19.87
C ILE A 210 7.72 -16.59 -21.02
N ASP A 211 8.44 -15.49 -20.82
CA ASP A 211 9.35 -14.92 -21.81
C ASP A 211 10.79 -14.96 -21.29
N GLU A 212 11.41 -16.14 -21.37
CA GLU A 212 12.75 -16.38 -20.81
C GLU A 212 13.80 -15.40 -21.37
N ALA A 213 13.76 -15.13 -22.67
CA ALA A 213 14.71 -14.25 -23.35
C ALA A 213 14.69 -12.81 -22.81
N ASP A 214 13.54 -12.34 -22.33
CA ASP A 214 13.35 -10.99 -21.78
C ASP A 214 13.41 -10.96 -20.24
N SER A 215 13.43 -12.14 -19.62
CA SER A 215 13.36 -12.35 -18.17
C SER A 215 12.10 -11.76 -17.55
N ASP A 216 10.94 -12.07 -18.12
CA ASP A 216 9.64 -11.70 -17.56
C ASP A 216 8.57 -12.78 -17.82
N LEU A 217 7.42 -12.66 -17.17
CA LEU A 217 6.27 -13.52 -17.38
C LEU A 217 4.96 -12.76 -17.18
N VAL A 218 3.87 -13.28 -17.74
CA VAL A 218 2.50 -12.77 -17.53
C VAL A 218 1.71 -13.82 -16.76
N CYS A 219 1.02 -13.40 -15.70
CA CYS A 219 0.17 -14.27 -14.90
C CYS A 219 -1.10 -13.56 -14.43
N GLN A 220 -2.10 -14.33 -14.04
CA GLN A 220 -3.32 -13.82 -13.44
C GLN A 220 -3.11 -13.51 -11.95
N ALA A 221 -3.97 -12.66 -11.38
CA ALA A 221 -3.82 -12.14 -10.02
C ALA A 221 -3.90 -13.19 -8.91
N GLY A 222 -4.61 -14.30 -9.12
CA GLY A 222 -4.69 -15.43 -8.20
C GLY A 222 -3.46 -16.33 -8.21
N ALA A 223 -2.48 -16.12 -9.12
CA ALA A 223 -1.30 -16.95 -9.19
C ALA A 223 -0.48 -16.83 -7.90
N ARG A 224 -0.02 -17.96 -7.36
CA ARG A 224 0.85 -17.99 -6.18
C ARG A 224 2.30 -17.82 -6.58
N TRP A 225 3.05 -17.02 -5.82
CA TRP A 225 4.46 -16.77 -6.13
C TRP A 225 5.30 -18.04 -6.01
N GLU A 226 4.93 -18.96 -5.12
CA GLU A 226 5.59 -20.26 -4.96
C GLU A 226 5.38 -21.15 -6.18
N ASP A 227 4.18 -21.11 -6.75
CA ASP A 227 3.82 -21.91 -7.93
C ASP A 227 4.56 -21.40 -9.16
N ILE A 228 4.62 -20.07 -9.33
CA ILE A 228 5.45 -19.43 -10.37
C ILE A 228 6.91 -19.90 -10.29
N ASN A 229 7.53 -19.79 -9.11
CA ASN A 229 8.92 -20.18 -8.92
C ASN A 229 9.15 -21.69 -9.06
N ARG A 230 8.16 -22.51 -8.70
CA ARG A 230 8.19 -23.96 -8.90
C ARG A 230 8.13 -24.30 -10.39
N THR A 231 7.20 -23.71 -11.15
CA THR A 231 7.07 -23.90 -12.60
C THR A 231 8.36 -23.54 -13.33
N LEU A 232 8.93 -22.36 -13.06
CA LEU A 232 10.20 -21.94 -13.67
C LEU A 232 11.33 -22.96 -13.41
N LYS A 233 11.39 -23.51 -12.19
CA LYS A 233 12.38 -24.53 -11.83
C LYS A 233 12.13 -25.86 -12.54
N GLU A 234 10.89 -26.32 -12.61
CA GLU A 234 10.49 -27.59 -13.26
C GLU A 234 10.74 -27.55 -14.77
N GLU A 235 10.57 -26.39 -15.40
CA GLU A 235 10.87 -26.17 -16.82
C GLU A 235 12.37 -25.95 -17.10
N GLY A 236 13.21 -25.93 -16.06
CA GLY A 236 14.66 -25.75 -16.20
C GLY A 236 15.10 -24.31 -16.53
N ILE A 237 14.19 -23.34 -16.36
CA ILE A 237 14.46 -21.92 -16.62
C ILE A 237 15.31 -21.35 -15.47
N PRO A 238 16.50 -20.79 -15.72
CA PRO A 238 17.43 -20.32 -14.68
C PRO A 238 17.03 -18.96 -14.08
N LEU A 239 15.74 -18.66 -14.03
CA LEU A 239 15.16 -17.41 -13.56
C LEU A 239 14.19 -17.68 -12.40
N PHE A 240 13.86 -16.64 -11.63
CA PHE A 240 12.86 -16.69 -10.56
C PHE A 240 12.24 -15.31 -10.30
N PHE A 241 11.03 -15.28 -9.75
CA PHE A 241 10.40 -14.10 -9.21
C PHE A 241 10.87 -13.89 -7.75
N PRO A 242 11.48 -12.75 -7.40
CA PRO A 242 12.26 -12.67 -6.17
C PRO A 242 11.50 -12.26 -4.90
N LEU A 243 10.31 -11.68 -5.03
CA LEU A 243 9.49 -11.35 -3.87
C LEU A 243 8.94 -12.63 -3.24
N ASP A 244 9.11 -12.75 -1.92
CA ASP A 244 8.82 -13.97 -1.16
C ASP A 244 8.08 -13.68 0.16
N PRO A 245 6.88 -13.06 0.11
CA PRO A 245 6.05 -12.89 1.30
C PRO A 245 5.60 -14.25 1.86
N GLY A 246 4.89 -14.22 3.00
CA GLY A 246 4.37 -15.41 3.66
C GLY A 246 3.67 -16.40 2.71
N PRO A 247 3.78 -17.72 2.96
CA PRO A 247 3.20 -18.73 2.07
C PRO A 247 1.69 -18.55 1.83
N GLY A 248 1.24 -18.88 0.62
CA GLY A 248 -0.16 -18.74 0.20
C GLY A 248 -0.52 -17.35 -0.35
N ALA A 249 0.41 -16.39 -0.31
CA ALA A 249 0.24 -15.10 -0.95
C ALA A 249 0.15 -15.24 -2.49
N THR A 250 -0.77 -14.47 -3.08
CA THR A 250 -1.01 -14.44 -4.52
C THR A 250 -0.69 -13.07 -5.09
N ILE A 251 -0.37 -13.00 -6.39
CA ILE A 251 0.10 -11.80 -7.08
C ILE A 251 -0.80 -10.57 -6.86
N GLY A 252 -2.12 -10.74 -6.88
CA GLY A 252 -3.09 -9.68 -6.62
C GLY A 252 -2.98 -9.13 -5.19
N GLY A 253 -2.85 -10.01 -4.20
CA GLY A 253 -2.62 -9.62 -2.81
C GLY A 253 -1.26 -8.93 -2.58
N MET A 254 -0.22 -9.42 -3.27
CA MET A 254 1.12 -8.82 -3.25
C MET A 254 1.13 -7.39 -3.79
N VAL A 255 0.43 -7.16 -4.92
CA VAL A 255 0.21 -5.81 -5.46
C VAL A 255 -0.62 -4.99 -4.47
N GLY A 256 -1.76 -5.51 -4.01
CA GLY A 256 -2.68 -4.79 -3.13
C GLY A 256 -2.02 -4.27 -1.86
N THR A 257 -1.22 -5.10 -1.19
CA THR A 257 -0.55 -4.75 0.07
C THR A 257 0.79 -4.04 -0.12
N GLY A 258 1.34 -4.05 -1.35
CA GLY A 258 2.68 -3.54 -1.57
C GLY A 258 3.73 -4.36 -0.83
N CYS A 259 3.59 -5.70 -0.87
CA CYS A 259 4.31 -6.64 -0.02
C CYS A 259 5.85 -6.51 -0.09
N SER A 260 6.50 -7.02 0.96
CA SER A 260 7.96 -7.19 1.02
C SER A 260 8.34 -8.69 0.99
N GLY A 261 8.87 -9.24 2.07
CA GLY A 261 9.44 -10.59 2.14
C GLY A 261 10.94 -10.61 2.48
N THR A 262 11.46 -11.80 2.82
CA THR A 262 12.84 -11.96 3.33
C THR A 262 13.92 -11.54 2.33
N ASN A 263 13.62 -11.56 1.04
CA ASN A 263 14.57 -11.24 -0.02
C ASN A 263 14.69 -9.73 -0.32
N ALA A 264 13.94 -8.87 0.38
CA ALA A 264 13.85 -7.44 0.09
C ALA A 264 15.18 -6.69 0.26
N VAL A 265 16.10 -7.18 1.10
CA VAL A 265 17.44 -6.60 1.26
C VAL A 265 18.18 -6.49 -0.10
N ARG A 266 18.11 -7.54 -0.92
CA ARG A 266 18.77 -7.55 -2.24
C ARG A 266 17.86 -7.10 -3.36
N TYR A 267 16.59 -7.47 -3.31
CA TYR A 267 15.69 -7.34 -4.45
C TYR A 267 14.71 -6.17 -4.30
N GLY A 268 14.59 -5.56 -3.13
CA GLY A 268 13.57 -4.57 -2.82
C GLY A 268 12.18 -5.20 -2.67
N THR A 269 11.18 -4.34 -2.47
CA THR A 269 9.78 -4.73 -2.21
C THR A 269 8.93 -4.71 -3.48
N ALA A 270 7.62 -4.93 -3.36
CA ALA A 270 6.66 -4.72 -4.44
C ALA A 270 6.72 -3.29 -5.03
N LYS A 271 7.16 -2.30 -4.24
CA LYS A 271 7.37 -0.93 -4.72
C LYS A 271 8.64 -0.77 -5.56
N ALA A 272 9.50 -1.79 -5.67
CA ALA A 272 10.58 -1.85 -6.66
C ALA A 272 10.04 -2.20 -8.07
N GLU A 273 10.93 -2.39 -9.05
CA GLU A 273 10.56 -2.65 -10.45
C GLU A 273 10.34 -4.15 -10.75
N TRP A 274 9.47 -4.80 -9.98
CA TRP A 274 9.09 -6.21 -10.18
C TRP A 274 7.76 -6.39 -10.91
N PHE A 275 6.82 -5.48 -10.71
CA PHE A 275 5.55 -5.44 -11.45
C PHE A 275 5.72 -4.50 -12.64
N LEU A 276 5.93 -5.09 -13.83
CA LEU A 276 6.17 -4.32 -15.06
C LEU A 276 4.89 -3.74 -15.64
N ASN A 277 3.75 -4.37 -15.50
CA ASN A 277 2.45 -3.78 -15.81
C ASN A 277 1.35 -4.57 -15.10
N LEU A 278 0.19 -3.94 -14.95
CA LEU A 278 -1.00 -4.56 -14.40
C LEU A 278 -2.16 -4.41 -15.38
N THR A 279 -2.98 -5.45 -15.51
CA THR A 279 -4.34 -5.35 -16.04
C THR A 279 -5.27 -5.12 -14.85
N VAL A 280 -6.05 -4.04 -14.89
CA VAL A 280 -6.89 -3.60 -13.77
C VAL A 280 -8.29 -3.28 -14.25
N VAL A 281 -9.31 -3.73 -13.51
CA VAL A 281 -10.70 -3.28 -13.67
C VAL A 281 -10.95 -2.12 -12.72
N LEU A 282 -11.24 -0.95 -13.28
CA LEU A 282 -11.53 0.28 -12.55
C LEU A 282 -12.98 0.29 -12.03
N PRO A 283 -13.33 1.13 -11.03
CA PRO A 283 -14.69 1.25 -10.50
C PRO A 283 -15.76 1.62 -11.55
N ASN A 284 -15.34 2.26 -12.65
CA ASN A 284 -16.22 2.57 -13.77
C ASN A 284 -16.43 1.37 -14.74
N GLY A 285 -15.89 0.20 -14.43
CA GLY A 285 -15.95 -1.01 -15.26
C GLY A 285 -14.97 -1.03 -16.42
N GLU A 286 -14.13 -0.01 -16.59
CA GLU A 286 -13.11 0.00 -17.65
C GLU A 286 -11.95 -0.93 -17.29
N VAL A 287 -11.46 -1.67 -18.29
CA VAL A 287 -10.25 -2.49 -18.18
C VAL A 287 -9.07 -1.71 -18.74
N ILE A 288 -8.09 -1.43 -17.89
CA ILE A 288 -6.87 -0.73 -18.29
C ILE A 288 -5.65 -1.65 -18.21
N LYS A 289 -4.63 -1.35 -19.01
CA LYS A 289 -3.26 -1.79 -18.76
C LYS A 289 -2.42 -0.59 -18.34
N THR A 290 -1.76 -0.68 -17.19
CA THR A 290 -1.04 0.47 -16.60
C THR A 290 0.10 0.97 -17.49
N ARG A 291 0.79 0.05 -18.17
CA ARG A 291 1.76 0.34 -19.24
C ARG A 291 1.95 -0.87 -20.16
N ARG A 292 2.76 -0.70 -21.22
CA ARG A 292 3.23 -1.81 -22.06
C ARG A 292 4.36 -2.58 -21.38
N ARG A 293 4.76 -3.72 -21.94
CA ARG A 293 5.73 -4.69 -21.39
C ARG A 293 7.19 -4.19 -21.32
N SER A 294 7.52 -3.04 -21.92
CA SER A 294 8.89 -2.50 -21.93
C SER A 294 9.44 -2.28 -20.52
N ARG A 295 10.69 -2.69 -20.28
CA ARG A 295 11.37 -2.53 -18.96
C ARG A 295 11.55 -1.10 -18.49
N LYS A 296 11.57 -0.14 -19.42
CA LYS A 296 11.69 1.29 -19.12
C LYS A 296 10.63 2.04 -19.90
N SER A 297 9.97 2.98 -19.25
CA SER A 297 9.04 3.92 -19.86
C SER A 297 9.12 5.25 -19.13
N ALA A 298 9.06 6.35 -19.88
CA ALA A 298 8.88 7.70 -19.34
C ALA A 298 7.58 8.33 -19.87
N ALA A 299 6.68 7.52 -20.43
CA ALA A 299 5.42 7.98 -21.00
C ALA A 299 4.39 8.23 -19.91
N GLY A 300 4.37 9.45 -19.36
CA GLY A 300 3.40 9.87 -18.35
C GLY A 300 3.71 9.36 -16.94
N PHE A 301 2.70 9.41 -16.07
CA PHE A 301 2.81 8.91 -14.69
C PHE A 301 2.89 7.39 -14.65
N ASP A 302 3.64 6.84 -13.69
CA ASP A 302 3.64 5.40 -13.44
C ASP A 302 2.38 4.99 -12.67
N THR A 303 1.30 4.73 -13.41
CA THR A 303 0.04 4.28 -12.83
C THR A 303 0.15 2.90 -12.17
N THR A 304 1.16 2.09 -12.52
CA THR A 304 1.42 0.80 -11.87
C THR A 304 1.66 0.99 -10.37
N LYS A 305 2.44 2.01 -10.02
CA LYS A 305 2.74 2.34 -8.61
C LYS A 305 1.54 2.89 -7.85
N LEU A 306 0.54 3.44 -8.55
CA LEU A 306 -0.69 3.87 -7.89
C LEU A 306 -1.51 2.70 -7.37
N PHE A 307 -1.46 1.52 -8.03
CA PHE A 307 -2.20 0.33 -7.59
C PHE A 307 -1.43 -0.52 -6.58
N ILE A 308 -0.10 -0.41 -6.55
CA ILE A 308 0.73 -1.15 -5.59
C ILE A 308 0.62 -0.49 -4.21
N GLY A 309 0.10 -1.23 -3.22
CA GLY A 309 -0.20 -0.71 -1.89
C GLY A 309 -1.53 0.04 -1.82
N ALA A 310 -2.37 -0.01 -2.86
CA ALA A 310 -3.69 0.62 -2.85
C ALA A 310 -4.77 -0.24 -2.17
N GLU A 311 -4.44 -1.47 -1.77
CA GLU A 311 -5.30 -2.35 -0.97
C GLU A 311 -6.69 -2.58 -1.59
N GLY A 312 -6.76 -2.63 -2.92
CA GLY A 312 -8.03 -2.79 -3.66
C GLY A 312 -8.94 -1.56 -3.63
N THR A 313 -8.49 -0.41 -3.13
CA THR A 313 -9.29 0.82 -3.06
C THR A 313 -9.40 1.57 -4.38
N LEU A 314 -8.48 1.36 -5.33
CA LEU A 314 -8.45 2.08 -6.61
C LEU A 314 -8.86 1.23 -7.81
N GLY A 315 -8.83 -0.10 -7.70
CA GLY A 315 -9.13 -1.01 -8.79
C GLY A 315 -8.90 -2.46 -8.40
N ILE A 316 -9.40 -3.38 -9.24
CA ILE A 316 -9.25 -4.82 -9.07
C ILE A 316 -8.20 -5.31 -10.07
N VAL A 317 -7.04 -5.74 -9.57
CA VAL A 317 -5.97 -6.32 -10.41
C VAL A 317 -6.40 -7.71 -10.86
N THR A 318 -6.32 -7.99 -12.17
CA THR A 318 -6.70 -9.29 -12.74
C THR A 318 -5.53 -10.03 -13.38
N GLU A 319 -4.53 -9.30 -13.87
CA GLU A 319 -3.28 -9.86 -14.41
C GLU A 319 -2.09 -8.94 -14.09
N ALA A 320 -0.90 -9.53 -14.05
CA ALA A 320 0.35 -8.80 -13.92
C ALA A 320 1.40 -9.35 -14.88
N THR A 321 2.23 -8.46 -15.42
CA THR A 321 3.52 -8.84 -16.00
C THR A 321 4.60 -8.66 -14.95
N LEU A 322 5.31 -9.74 -14.62
CA LEU A 322 6.33 -9.79 -13.59
C LEU A 322 7.72 -9.84 -14.22
N ARG A 323 8.65 -9.04 -13.71
CA ARG A 323 10.06 -9.18 -14.00
C ARG A 323 10.63 -10.37 -13.23
N LEU A 324 11.52 -11.13 -13.88
CA LEU A 324 12.29 -12.21 -13.28
C LEU A 324 13.75 -11.80 -13.05
N ALA A 325 14.38 -12.46 -12.08
CA ALA A 325 15.78 -12.33 -11.76
C ALA A 325 16.52 -13.64 -12.07
N PRO A 326 17.80 -13.59 -12.44
CA PRO A 326 18.63 -14.79 -12.52
C PRO A 326 18.76 -15.47 -11.17
N ARG A 327 18.66 -16.80 -11.14
CA ARG A 327 18.90 -17.59 -9.93
C ARG A 327 20.40 -17.66 -9.65
N LEU A 328 20.81 -17.24 -8.45
CA LEU A 328 22.22 -17.22 -8.04
C LEU A 328 22.54 -18.34 -7.04
N PRO A 329 23.78 -18.86 -7.02
CA PRO A 329 24.26 -19.67 -5.91
C PRO A 329 24.04 -18.93 -4.58
N THR A 330 23.58 -19.66 -3.56
CA THR A 330 23.21 -19.11 -2.25
C THR A 330 23.83 -19.97 -1.15
N LYS A 331 24.38 -19.34 -0.11
CA LYS A 331 24.76 -20.01 1.14
C LYS A 331 24.09 -19.34 2.33
N VAL A 332 23.78 -20.13 3.35
CA VAL A 332 23.24 -19.64 4.63
C VAL A 332 24.35 -19.56 5.68
N ALA A 333 24.22 -18.62 6.60
CA ALA A 333 25.08 -18.51 7.77
C ALA A 333 24.29 -17.96 8.97
N MET A 334 24.79 -18.20 10.18
CA MET A 334 24.23 -17.65 11.41
C MET A 334 25.32 -17.09 12.32
N ALA A 335 24.95 -16.11 13.16
CA ALA A 335 25.80 -15.56 14.20
C ALA A 335 24.95 -15.25 15.45
N GLN A 336 25.43 -15.66 16.62
CA GLN A 336 24.75 -15.39 17.89
C GLN A 336 25.45 -14.28 18.65
N PHE A 337 24.68 -13.42 19.30
CA PHE A 337 25.16 -12.21 19.95
C PHE A 337 24.74 -12.20 21.42
N PRO A 338 25.56 -11.60 22.31
CA PRO A 338 25.23 -11.49 23.73
C PRO A 338 24.06 -10.53 24.02
N SER A 339 23.69 -9.69 23.06
CA SER A 339 22.58 -8.74 23.16
C SER A 339 22.11 -8.29 21.78
N ILE A 340 20.83 -7.93 21.68
CA ILE A 340 20.18 -7.46 20.46
C ILE A 340 20.86 -6.23 19.85
N ASP A 341 21.35 -5.30 20.66
CA ASP A 341 22.07 -4.09 20.20
C ASP A 341 23.30 -4.46 19.37
N LYS A 342 24.08 -5.43 19.84
CA LYS A 342 25.27 -5.94 19.14
C LYS A 342 24.94 -6.63 17.84
N ALA A 343 23.80 -7.33 17.79
CA ALA A 343 23.32 -7.93 16.55
C ALA A 343 23.02 -6.83 15.52
N VAL A 344 22.17 -5.85 15.88
CA VAL A 344 21.75 -4.82 14.92
C VAL A 344 22.89 -3.89 14.50
N ASP A 345 23.83 -3.54 15.40
CA ASP A 345 25.06 -2.80 15.06
C ASP A 345 25.87 -3.51 13.96
N ALA A 346 25.97 -4.84 14.03
CA ALA A 346 26.68 -5.64 13.03
C ALA A 346 25.97 -5.61 11.66
N VAL A 347 24.63 -5.60 11.64
CA VAL A 347 23.83 -5.55 10.40
C VAL A 347 24.15 -4.28 9.62
N GLN A 348 24.15 -3.12 10.27
CA GLN A 348 24.42 -1.85 9.61
C GLN A 348 25.82 -1.82 8.98
N GLU A 349 26.83 -2.35 9.67
CA GLU A 349 28.21 -2.40 9.17
C GLU A 349 28.35 -3.40 8.00
N ILE A 350 27.66 -4.55 8.07
CA ILE A 350 27.64 -5.55 6.99
C ILE A 350 27.03 -4.97 5.70
N LEU A 351 25.86 -4.35 5.80
CA LEU A 351 25.13 -3.85 4.62
C LEU A 351 25.84 -2.69 3.93
N ASN A 352 26.57 -1.87 4.68
CA ASN A 352 27.37 -0.76 4.13
C ASN A 352 28.79 -1.18 3.71
N SER A 353 29.16 -2.44 3.89
CA SER A 353 30.44 -2.97 3.41
C SER A 353 30.45 -3.08 1.87
N PRO A 354 31.64 -3.20 1.24
CA PRO A 354 31.73 -3.45 -0.21
C PRO A 354 31.02 -4.72 -0.70
N TYR A 355 30.70 -5.64 0.22
CA TYR A 355 29.99 -6.89 -0.07
C TYR A 355 28.54 -6.89 0.41
N GLY A 356 28.02 -5.77 0.92
CA GLY A 356 26.63 -5.67 1.41
C GLY A 356 25.60 -6.09 0.36
N ALA A 357 25.87 -5.76 -0.92
CA ALA A 357 25.03 -6.16 -2.04
C ALA A 357 24.97 -7.68 -2.29
N ASN A 358 25.81 -8.50 -1.65
CA ASN A 358 25.75 -9.97 -1.73
C ASN A 358 24.76 -10.58 -0.73
N PHE A 359 24.24 -9.82 0.24
CA PHE A 359 23.28 -10.32 1.21
C PHE A 359 21.88 -10.29 0.62
N GLN A 360 21.28 -11.46 0.46
CA GLN A 360 19.88 -11.61 0.04
C GLN A 360 18.91 -11.28 1.16
N CYS A 361 19.25 -11.70 2.39
CA CYS A 361 18.46 -11.44 3.59
C CYS A 361 19.39 -11.33 4.80
N VAL A 362 18.96 -10.54 5.78
CA VAL A 362 19.53 -10.50 7.12
C VAL A 362 18.37 -10.51 8.11
N GLU A 363 18.17 -11.62 8.80
CA GLU A 363 17.05 -11.81 9.74
C GLU A 363 17.53 -11.83 11.18
N LEU A 364 16.74 -11.29 12.10
CA LEU A 364 16.96 -11.39 13.54
C LEU A 364 15.90 -12.29 14.17
N LEU A 365 16.33 -13.15 15.10
CA LEU A 365 15.47 -13.75 16.11
C LEU A 365 16.02 -13.38 17.49
N ASP A 366 15.18 -12.90 18.38
CA ASP A 366 15.60 -12.63 19.75
C ASP A 366 15.72 -13.90 20.58
N ASN A 367 16.33 -13.77 21.77
CA ASN A 367 16.48 -14.89 22.69
C ASN A 367 15.13 -15.58 23.03
N ASN A 368 14.04 -14.83 23.22
CA ASN A 368 12.72 -15.42 23.48
C ASN A 368 12.22 -16.24 22.29
N MET A 369 12.39 -15.75 21.05
CA MET A 369 12.07 -16.51 19.85
C MET A 369 12.92 -17.79 19.73
N MET A 370 14.20 -17.71 20.06
CA MET A 370 15.09 -18.88 20.06
C MET A 370 14.66 -19.93 21.10
N GLU A 371 14.20 -19.50 22.29
CA GLU A 371 13.63 -20.40 23.29
C GLU A 371 12.29 -21.00 22.82
N ALA A 372 11.43 -20.21 22.19
CA ALA A 372 10.18 -20.67 21.60
C ALA A 372 10.42 -21.75 20.53
N ILE A 373 11.43 -21.56 19.66
CA ILE A 373 11.83 -22.54 18.65
C ILE A 373 12.39 -23.83 19.31
N ASN A 374 13.20 -23.70 20.36
CA ASN A 374 13.73 -24.85 21.10
C ASN A 374 12.64 -25.69 21.77
N THR A 375 11.54 -25.06 22.20
CA THR A 375 10.47 -25.71 22.96
C THR A 375 9.28 -26.14 22.10
N SER A 376 9.21 -25.76 20.83
CA SER A 376 8.07 -26.04 19.95
C SER A 376 8.00 -27.48 19.43
N GLY A 377 9.07 -28.28 19.58
CA GLY A 377 9.15 -29.66 19.10
C GLY A 377 9.31 -29.80 17.58
N VAL A 378 9.59 -28.70 16.86
CA VAL A 378 9.77 -28.69 15.39
C VAL A 378 11.23 -28.79 14.95
N ILE A 379 12.17 -28.80 15.89
CA ILE A 379 13.62 -28.84 15.61
C ILE A 379 14.24 -30.14 16.12
N GLU A 380 15.27 -30.61 15.42
CA GLU A 380 15.98 -31.85 15.77
C GLU A 380 16.99 -31.66 16.91
N HIS A 381 17.53 -30.46 17.06
CA HIS A 381 18.54 -30.11 18.06
C HIS A 381 18.28 -28.72 18.64
N THR A 382 18.55 -28.54 19.94
CA THR A 382 18.41 -27.25 20.63
C THR A 382 19.62 -26.35 20.40
N TYR A 383 19.37 -25.05 20.31
CA TYR A 383 20.39 -24.01 20.15
C TYR A 383 20.60 -23.21 21.44
N PRO A 384 21.75 -22.56 21.65
CA PRO A 384 21.89 -21.59 22.73
C PRO A 384 20.83 -20.49 22.61
N VAL A 385 20.18 -20.17 23.72
CA VAL A 385 19.16 -19.11 23.82
C VAL A 385 19.86 -17.76 23.84
N SER A 386 20.04 -17.17 22.65
CA SER A 386 20.78 -15.93 22.42
C SER A 386 20.18 -15.19 21.23
N ASP A 387 20.28 -13.85 21.21
CA ASP A 387 19.88 -13.08 20.04
C ASP A 387 20.71 -13.53 18.82
N THR A 388 20.04 -13.85 17.71
CA THR A 388 20.64 -14.59 16.59
C THR A 388 20.34 -13.90 15.26
N LEU A 389 21.39 -13.65 14.47
CA LEU A 389 21.26 -13.23 13.08
C LEU A 389 21.38 -14.40 12.12
N PHE A 390 20.61 -14.33 11.03
CA PHE A 390 20.65 -15.23 9.90
C PHE A 390 20.97 -14.48 8.62
N PHE A 391 21.81 -15.07 7.80
CA PHE A 391 22.22 -14.49 6.53
C PHE A 391 21.94 -15.48 5.40
N LYS A 392 21.44 -14.97 4.27
CA LYS A 392 21.62 -15.61 2.96
C LYS A 392 22.58 -14.77 2.14
N ILE A 393 23.65 -15.39 1.67
CA ILE A 393 24.70 -14.76 0.87
C ILE A 393 24.63 -15.33 -0.55
N GLN A 394 24.53 -14.45 -1.54
CA GLN A 394 24.36 -14.80 -2.95
C GLN A 394 25.47 -14.22 -3.83
N GLY A 395 25.82 -14.96 -4.89
CA GLY A 395 26.80 -14.53 -5.88
C GLY A 395 27.58 -15.69 -6.48
N SER A 396 28.71 -15.40 -7.12
CA SER A 396 29.67 -16.47 -7.48
C SER A 396 30.26 -17.11 -6.22
N PRO A 397 30.83 -18.31 -6.31
CA PRO A 397 31.53 -18.94 -5.18
C PRO A 397 32.57 -18.02 -4.51
N GLU A 398 33.28 -17.22 -5.30
CA GLU A 398 34.29 -16.26 -4.84
C GLU A 398 33.64 -15.08 -4.11
N SER A 399 32.58 -14.49 -4.68
CA SER A 399 31.85 -13.39 -4.04
C SER A 399 31.23 -13.82 -2.72
N ILE A 400 30.65 -15.02 -2.65
CA ILE A 400 30.10 -15.59 -1.42
C ILE A 400 31.21 -15.74 -0.37
N LYS A 401 32.38 -16.28 -0.76
CA LYS A 401 33.51 -16.46 0.15
C LYS A 401 34.00 -15.12 0.73
N LEU A 402 34.09 -14.09 -0.11
CA LEU A 402 34.53 -12.75 0.32
C LEU A 402 33.51 -12.09 1.24
N ALA A 403 32.22 -12.11 0.86
CA ALA A 403 31.13 -11.58 1.67
C ALA A 403 31.01 -12.29 3.04
N ALA A 404 31.14 -13.62 3.06
CA ALA A 404 31.13 -14.40 4.29
C ALA A 404 32.33 -14.06 5.21
N LYS A 405 33.52 -13.87 4.64
CA LYS A 405 34.72 -13.47 5.39
C LYS A 405 34.53 -12.09 6.02
N GLU A 406 33.99 -11.14 5.26
CA GLU A 406 33.71 -9.79 5.74
C GLU A 406 32.67 -9.80 6.88
N ALA A 407 31.54 -10.48 6.69
CA ALA A 407 30.54 -10.63 7.74
C ALA A 407 31.08 -11.35 8.98
N GLN A 408 31.93 -12.37 8.82
CA GLN A 408 32.61 -13.01 9.96
C GLN A 408 33.49 -12.03 10.73
N ALA A 409 34.24 -11.15 10.04
CA ALA A 409 35.07 -10.15 10.70
C ALA A 409 34.22 -9.13 11.48
N ILE A 410 33.15 -8.64 10.86
CA ILE A 410 32.24 -7.65 11.46
C ILE A 410 31.47 -8.26 12.65
N THR A 411 30.85 -9.42 12.47
CA THR A 411 30.11 -10.09 13.56
C THR A 411 31.03 -10.40 14.76
N LYS A 412 32.27 -10.84 14.51
CA LYS A 412 33.27 -11.04 15.58
C LYS A 412 33.65 -9.75 16.30
N LYS A 413 33.79 -8.62 15.58
CA LYS A 413 34.02 -7.29 16.18
C LYS A 413 32.91 -6.93 17.16
N HIS A 414 31.67 -7.38 16.89
CA HIS A 414 30.50 -7.21 17.76
C HIS A 414 30.27 -8.37 18.74
N SER A 415 31.32 -9.14 19.05
CA SER A 415 31.32 -10.21 20.05
C SER A 415 30.43 -11.41 19.73
N SER A 416 30.18 -11.68 18.44
CA SER A 416 29.38 -12.86 18.07
C SER A 416 30.12 -14.17 18.32
N THR A 417 29.40 -15.22 18.68
CA THR A 417 29.85 -16.61 18.57
C THR A 417 29.30 -17.22 17.28
N GLN A 418 30.15 -17.98 16.57
CA GLN A 418 29.78 -18.59 15.30
C GLN A 418 29.33 -20.02 15.50
N PHE A 419 28.30 -20.40 14.75
CA PHE A 419 27.84 -21.77 14.64
C PHE A 419 27.65 -22.11 13.15
N PRO A 420 28.18 -23.25 12.69
CA PRO A 420 27.75 -23.83 11.43
C PRO A 420 26.33 -24.44 11.54
N ASP A 421 25.67 -24.59 10.38
CA ASP A 421 24.48 -25.43 10.12
C ASP A 421 23.03 -24.88 10.26
N ASP A 422 22.09 -25.75 9.88
CA ASP A 422 20.96 -25.63 8.95
C ASP A 422 19.68 -24.93 9.49
N LEU A 423 19.86 -23.92 10.35
CA LEU A 423 18.75 -23.29 11.10
C LEU A 423 17.83 -22.41 10.23
N TRP A 424 18.20 -22.08 8.98
CA TRP A 424 17.36 -21.29 8.08
C TRP A 424 15.98 -21.92 7.85
N ARG A 425 15.90 -23.26 7.81
CA ARG A 425 14.61 -23.95 7.71
C ARG A 425 13.71 -23.67 8.91
N ASN A 426 14.30 -23.63 10.11
CA ASN A 426 13.58 -23.46 11.37
C ASN A 426 13.09 -22.03 11.58
N ARG A 427 13.77 -21.02 11.02
CA ARG A 427 13.29 -19.62 11.00
C ARG A 427 11.88 -19.50 10.41
N LYS A 428 11.48 -20.38 9.48
CA LYS A 428 10.12 -20.40 8.93
C LYS A 428 9.03 -20.75 9.96
N HIS A 429 9.39 -21.37 11.08
CA HIS A 429 8.46 -21.77 12.13
C HIS A 429 8.32 -20.71 13.24
N ALA A 430 8.87 -19.50 13.08
CA ALA A 430 8.90 -18.45 14.11
C ALA A 430 7.50 -18.11 14.68
N LEU A 431 6.52 -17.83 13.81
CA LEU A 431 5.15 -17.49 14.23
C LEU A 431 4.47 -18.64 14.99
N THR A 432 4.47 -19.83 14.40
CA THR A 432 3.87 -21.02 15.02
C THR A 432 4.55 -21.39 16.34
N SER A 433 5.88 -21.29 16.41
CA SER A 433 6.64 -21.56 17.63
C SER A 433 6.33 -20.53 18.72
N SER A 434 6.13 -19.26 18.37
CA SER A 434 5.77 -18.21 19.32
C SER A 434 4.38 -18.43 19.92
N ILE A 435 3.39 -18.77 19.09
CA ILE A 435 2.04 -19.07 19.58
C ILE A 435 2.07 -20.31 20.50
N ALA A 436 2.80 -21.36 20.10
CA ALA A 436 2.96 -22.56 20.91
C ALA A 436 3.66 -22.28 22.27
N TYR A 437 4.62 -21.36 22.28
CA TYR A 437 5.35 -20.95 23.48
C TYR A 437 4.45 -20.32 24.56
N ALA A 438 3.39 -19.60 24.17
CA ALA A 438 2.39 -19.10 25.12
C ALA A 438 1.40 -20.18 25.61
N GLY A 439 1.37 -21.36 24.98
CA GLY A 439 0.51 -22.49 25.33
C GLY A 439 -0.91 -22.39 24.78
N THR A 440 -1.74 -23.39 25.11
CA THR A 440 -3.10 -23.54 24.57
C THR A 440 -3.98 -22.31 24.84
N GLY A 441 -4.74 -21.89 23.82
CA GLY A 441 -5.66 -20.75 23.90
C GLY A 441 -5.00 -19.38 23.70
N ALA A 442 -3.67 -19.33 23.49
CA ALA A 442 -2.98 -18.09 23.17
C ALA A 442 -3.34 -17.58 21.76
N LYS A 443 -3.45 -16.26 21.67
CA LYS A 443 -3.54 -15.48 20.45
C LYS A 443 -2.28 -14.62 20.31
N CYS A 444 -2.03 -14.14 19.11
CA CYS A 444 -0.86 -13.31 18.80
C CYS A 444 -1.31 -12.04 18.07
N TRP A 445 -0.85 -10.90 18.57
CA TRP A 445 -0.87 -9.65 17.83
C TRP A 445 0.51 -9.42 17.24
N THR A 446 0.62 -9.60 15.92
CA THR A 446 1.86 -9.37 15.18
C THR A 446 1.99 -7.90 14.82
N THR A 447 3.01 -7.23 15.36
CA THR A 447 3.34 -5.85 14.96
C THR A 447 4.15 -5.85 13.66
N ASP A 448 4.16 -4.71 12.99
CA ASP A 448 4.96 -4.50 11.79
C ASP A 448 5.28 -3.02 11.69
N VAL A 449 6.55 -2.67 11.91
CA VAL A 449 7.07 -1.30 11.77
C VAL A 449 8.45 -1.36 11.12
N CYS A 450 8.81 -0.29 10.42
CA CYS A 450 10.12 -0.18 9.80
C CYS A 450 10.71 1.21 10.08
N VAL A 451 12.03 1.28 10.25
CA VAL A 451 12.77 2.53 10.48
C VAL A 451 14.01 2.55 9.60
N PRO A 452 14.65 3.71 9.38
CA PRO A 452 16.00 3.75 8.84
C PRO A 452 16.89 2.78 9.60
N VAL A 453 17.69 1.96 8.89
CA VAL A 453 18.49 0.87 9.49
C VAL A 453 19.35 1.34 10.67
N SER A 454 19.81 2.60 10.65
CA SER A 454 20.58 3.22 11.74
C SER A 454 19.79 3.46 13.04
N ARG A 455 18.46 3.45 12.99
CA ARG A 455 17.54 3.63 14.13
C ARG A 455 17.00 2.31 14.68
N LEU A 456 17.16 1.22 13.93
CA LEU A 456 16.65 -0.09 14.31
C LEU A 456 17.18 -0.60 15.66
N PRO A 457 18.48 -0.44 16.04
CA PRO A 457 18.94 -0.87 17.35
C PRO A 457 18.16 -0.21 18.49
N GLN A 458 17.98 1.12 18.41
CA GLN A 458 17.24 1.90 19.39
C GLN A 458 15.79 1.43 19.49
N LEU A 459 15.09 1.29 18.36
CA LEU A 459 13.69 0.88 18.31
C LEU A 459 13.48 -0.48 18.97
N VAL A 460 14.33 -1.46 18.65
CA VAL A 460 14.21 -2.83 19.16
C VAL A 460 14.53 -2.90 20.65
N ALA A 461 15.59 -2.22 21.10
CA ALA A 461 15.98 -2.19 22.51
C ALA A 461 14.90 -1.56 23.40
N GLU A 462 14.39 -0.39 23.01
CA GLU A 462 13.35 0.31 23.74
C GLU A 462 12.03 -0.48 23.74
N SER A 463 11.67 -1.10 22.61
CA SER A 463 10.44 -1.90 22.53
C SER A 463 10.53 -3.18 23.37
N LYS A 464 11.66 -3.89 23.34
CA LYS A 464 11.88 -5.09 24.16
C LYS A 464 11.82 -4.77 25.65
N LYS A 465 12.43 -3.65 26.06
CA LYS A 465 12.38 -3.17 27.44
C LYS A 465 10.95 -2.81 27.87
N ASP A 466 10.24 -2.03 27.05
CA ASP A 466 8.85 -1.62 27.29
C ASP A 466 7.91 -2.83 27.45
N LEU A 467 8.02 -3.83 26.56
CA LEU A 467 7.24 -5.06 26.64
C LEU A 467 7.53 -5.87 27.91
N ALA A 468 8.80 -5.98 28.31
CA ALA A 468 9.19 -6.65 29.54
C ALA A 468 8.68 -5.93 30.80
N GLU A 469 8.78 -4.59 30.84
CA GLU A 469 8.27 -3.76 31.94
C GLU A 469 6.73 -3.82 32.04
N ALA A 470 6.04 -3.95 30.91
CA ALA A 470 4.60 -4.16 30.86
C ALA A 470 4.16 -5.59 31.24
N GLY A 471 5.10 -6.52 31.42
CA GLY A 471 4.82 -7.93 31.71
C GLY A 471 4.17 -8.67 30.54
N ILE A 472 4.41 -8.23 29.31
CA ILE A 472 3.86 -8.83 28.09
C ILE A 472 4.84 -9.90 27.59
N LEU A 473 4.35 -11.13 27.43
CA LEU A 473 5.13 -12.19 26.78
C LEU A 473 5.20 -11.90 25.29
N SER A 474 6.41 -11.72 24.77
CA SER A 474 6.64 -11.44 23.36
C SER A 474 7.89 -12.14 22.83
N THR A 475 7.86 -12.44 21.54
CA THR A 475 9.04 -12.83 20.77
C THR A 475 9.30 -11.78 19.68
N ILE A 476 10.55 -11.65 19.24
CA ILE A 476 10.91 -10.71 18.17
C ILE A 476 11.50 -11.47 16.98
N VAL A 477 11.03 -11.09 15.81
CA VAL A 477 11.58 -11.49 14.52
C VAL A 477 11.66 -10.28 13.62
N GLY A 478 12.74 -10.11 12.87
CA GLY A 478 12.86 -8.94 11.99
C GLY A 478 13.62 -9.20 10.72
N HIS A 479 13.14 -8.57 9.65
CA HIS A 479 13.86 -8.33 8.40
C HIS A 479 14.86 -7.19 8.64
N VAL A 480 15.78 -7.38 9.59
CA VAL A 480 16.65 -6.30 10.08
C VAL A 480 17.59 -5.76 9.02
N GLY A 481 17.76 -6.50 7.91
CA GLY A 481 18.50 -6.06 6.75
C GLY A 481 17.92 -4.86 6.00
N ASP A 482 16.63 -4.57 6.16
CA ASP A 482 15.97 -3.40 5.55
C ASP A 482 15.30 -2.46 6.57
N GLY A 483 15.51 -2.70 7.86
CA GLY A 483 15.02 -1.85 8.94
C GLY A 483 13.66 -2.25 9.51
N ASN A 484 13.09 -3.37 9.05
CA ASN A 484 11.78 -3.85 9.49
C ASN A 484 11.89 -4.88 10.62
N PHE A 485 11.03 -4.75 11.64
CA PHE A 485 10.92 -5.73 12.71
C PHE A 485 9.47 -5.95 13.15
N HIS A 486 9.24 -7.14 13.70
CA HIS A 486 7.98 -7.62 14.24
C HIS A 486 8.19 -8.08 15.68
N ALA A 487 7.45 -7.48 16.62
CA ALA A 487 7.17 -8.09 17.91
C ALA A 487 5.85 -8.86 17.83
N LEU A 488 5.86 -10.11 18.26
CA LEU A 488 4.70 -10.98 18.37
C LEU A 488 4.25 -10.96 19.83
N LEU A 489 3.19 -10.21 20.13
CA LEU A 489 2.67 -10.04 21.47
C LEU A 489 1.61 -11.09 21.75
N LEU A 490 1.84 -11.92 22.77
CA LEU A 490 1.03 -13.10 23.05
C LEU A 490 0.04 -12.81 24.20
N PHE A 491 -1.22 -13.18 24.02
CA PHE A 491 -2.30 -12.93 25.00
C PHE A 491 -3.36 -14.02 24.97
N LYS A 492 -4.15 -14.15 26.04
CA LYS A 492 -5.20 -15.18 26.21
C LYS A 492 -6.58 -14.64 26.55
N ASN A 493 -6.66 -13.42 27.06
CA ASN A 493 -7.90 -12.82 27.57
C ASN A 493 -7.97 -11.31 27.24
N ASP A 494 -9.13 -10.72 27.47
CA ASP A 494 -9.42 -9.33 27.12
C ASP A 494 -8.61 -8.31 27.96
N ASP A 495 -8.28 -8.64 29.21
CA ASP A 495 -7.44 -7.79 30.06
C ASP A 495 -5.99 -7.70 29.53
N GLU A 496 -5.43 -8.84 29.08
CA GLU A 496 -4.14 -8.88 28.40
C GLU A 496 -4.21 -8.19 27.04
N LEU A 497 -5.31 -8.33 26.30
CA LEU A 497 -5.51 -7.66 25.01
C LEU A 497 -5.44 -6.13 25.15
N GLY A 498 -6.02 -5.55 26.21
CA GLY A 498 -5.91 -4.11 26.49
C GLY A 498 -4.45 -3.65 26.64
N LYS A 499 -3.65 -4.38 27.44
CA LYS A 499 -2.22 -4.08 27.62
C LYS A 499 -1.42 -4.26 26.33
N VAL A 500 -1.73 -5.30 25.57
CA VAL A 500 -1.13 -5.56 24.25
C VAL A 500 -1.43 -4.42 23.30
N SER A 501 -2.68 -3.97 23.21
CA SER A 501 -3.09 -2.83 22.37
C SER A 501 -2.27 -1.58 22.72
N ASP A 502 -2.20 -1.22 24.00
CA ASP A 502 -1.42 -0.06 24.45
C ASP A 502 0.07 -0.16 24.07
N ALA A 503 0.65 -1.35 24.17
CA ALA A 503 2.04 -1.59 23.78
C ALA A 503 2.25 -1.49 22.26
N VAL A 504 1.30 -1.97 21.46
CA VAL A 504 1.32 -1.84 19.99
C VAL A 504 1.33 -0.36 19.59
N HIS A 505 0.43 0.46 20.17
CA HIS A 505 0.40 1.90 19.91
C HIS A 505 1.75 2.55 20.24
N ARG A 506 2.35 2.22 21.40
CA ARG A 506 3.67 2.74 21.78
C ARG A 506 4.77 2.36 20.79
N ILE A 507 4.78 1.12 20.30
CA ILE A 507 5.75 0.66 19.30
C ILE A 507 5.59 1.44 17.99
N VAL A 508 4.36 1.61 17.51
CA VAL A 508 4.08 2.35 16.26
C VAL A 508 4.50 3.82 16.39
N HIS A 509 4.09 4.50 17.45
CA HIS A 509 4.49 5.90 17.67
C HIS A 509 6.00 6.07 17.85
N ARG A 510 6.66 5.11 18.49
CA ARG A 510 8.13 5.09 18.61
C ARG A 510 8.79 4.95 17.24
N ALA A 511 8.29 4.08 16.36
CA ALA A 511 8.81 3.92 15.01
C ALA A 511 8.65 5.22 14.19
N ILE A 512 7.46 5.83 14.20
CA ILE A 512 7.20 7.10 13.51
C ILE A 512 8.12 8.22 14.05
N ALA A 513 8.31 8.32 15.37
CA ALA A 513 9.20 9.29 15.98
C ALA A 513 10.68 9.09 15.59
N LEU A 514 11.04 7.90 15.13
CA LEU A 514 12.37 7.54 14.61
C LEU A 514 12.47 7.66 13.08
N ASP A 515 11.61 8.46 12.45
CA ASP A 515 11.55 8.66 10.99
C ASP A 515 11.18 7.36 10.23
N GLY A 516 10.41 6.50 10.90
CA GLY A 516 9.93 5.22 10.38
C GLY A 516 8.47 5.25 9.95
N THR A 517 7.93 4.05 9.77
CA THR A 517 6.56 3.78 9.31
C THR A 517 5.80 2.86 10.27
N CYS A 518 4.48 3.08 10.37
CA CYS A 518 3.55 2.21 11.09
C CYS A 518 3.37 0.84 10.41
N THR A 519 3.85 0.66 9.18
CA THR A 519 3.81 -0.63 8.47
C THR A 519 4.97 -0.78 7.50
N GLY A 520 5.82 -1.77 7.75
CA GLY A 520 6.90 -2.13 6.84
C GLY A 520 6.37 -2.90 5.62
N GLU A 521 5.51 -3.89 5.84
CA GLU A 521 5.08 -4.81 4.77
C GLU A 521 3.63 -5.30 4.81
N HIS A 522 2.91 -5.16 5.93
CA HIS A 522 1.56 -5.71 6.05
C HIS A 522 0.47 -4.86 5.36
N GLY A 523 0.72 -3.57 5.16
CA GLY A 523 -0.29 -2.60 4.72
C GLY A 523 -1.02 -1.94 5.88
N VAL A 524 -2.01 -1.11 5.57
CA VAL A 524 -2.75 -0.30 6.54
C VAL A 524 -4.08 -0.97 6.92
N GLY A 525 -4.82 -1.44 5.92
CA GLY A 525 -6.12 -2.09 6.07
C GLY A 525 -7.10 -1.28 6.91
N VAL A 526 -7.73 -1.92 7.89
CA VAL A 526 -8.49 -1.23 8.95
C VAL A 526 -7.62 -0.86 10.15
N GLY A 527 -6.56 -1.64 10.39
CA GLY A 527 -5.84 -1.67 11.66
C GLY A 527 -4.92 -0.49 11.92
N LYS A 528 -4.40 0.15 10.87
CA LYS A 528 -3.36 1.17 11.02
C LYS A 528 -3.76 2.54 10.48
N LYS A 529 -5.03 2.71 10.08
CA LYS A 529 -5.53 3.95 9.47
C LYS A 529 -5.26 5.17 10.36
N GLU A 530 -5.38 5.00 11.68
CA GLU A 530 -5.21 6.07 12.66
C GLU A 530 -3.82 6.71 12.64
N TYR A 531 -2.78 5.95 12.29
CA TYR A 531 -1.40 6.42 12.31
C TYR A 531 -1.00 7.20 11.06
N LEU A 532 -1.78 7.13 9.98
CA LEU A 532 -1.37 7.70 8.70
C LEU A 532 -1.23 9.22 8.71
N ILE A 533 -2.00 9.92 9.54
CA ILE A 533 -1.85 11.37 9.68
C ILE A 533 -0.54 11.69 10.40
N ASP A 534 -0.20 10.92 11.44
CA ASP A 534 1.05 11.10 12.18
C ASP A 534 2.27 10.79 11.31
N GLU A 535 2.20 9.76 10.47
CA GLU A 535 3.28 9.34 9.58
C GLU A 535 3.41 10.23 8.33
N LEU A 536 2.32 10.45 7.59
CA LEU A 536 2.37 11.07 6.25
C LEU A 536 2.00 12.56 6.25
N GLY A 537 1.38 13.03 7.33
CA GLY A 537 0.78 14.37 7.43
C GLY A 537 -0.58 14.48 6.76
N GLU A 538 -1.40 15.42 7.25
CA GLU A 538 -2.77 15.66 6.76
C GLU A 538 -2.83 15.87 5.25
N GLY A 539 -1.90 16.66 4.67
CA GLY A 539 -1.90 16.97 3.24
C GLY A 539 -1.73 15.73 2.35
N THR A 540 -0.88 14.77 2.75
CA THR A 540 -0.67 13.53 2.01
C THR A 540 -1.89 12.62 2.10
N VAL A 541 -2.49 12.50 3.29
CA VAL A 541 -3.72 11.71 3.49
C VAL A 541 -4.89 12.30 2.69
N GLU A 542 -5.04 13.62 2.64
CA GLU A 542 -6.07 14.27 1.82
C GLU A 542 -5.82 14.11 0.32
N LEU A 543 -4.55 14.04 -0.12
CA LEU A 543 -4.23 13.66 -1.50
C LEU A 543 -4.67 12.22 -1.82
N MET A 544 -4.44 11.26 -0.92
CA MET A 544 -4.91 9.87 -1.09
C MET A 544 -6.44 9.83 -1.25
N LYS A 545 -7.18 10.54 -0.39
CA LYS A 545 -8.64 10.66 -0.47
C LYS A 545 -9.09 11.33 -1.77
N THR A 546 -8.37 12.36 -2.23
CA THR A 546 -8.65 13.05 -3.50
C THR A 546 -8.50 12.10 -4.69
N ILE A 547 -7.43 11.30 -4.71
CA ILE A 547 -7.20 10.27 -5.74
C ILE A 547 -8.32 9.23 -5.69
N LYS A 548 -8.65 8.71 -4.50
CA LYS A 548 -9.79 7.80 -4.33
C LYS A 548 -11.06 8.39 -4.92
N LYS A 549 -11.44 9.60 -4.53
CA LYS A 549 -12.68 10.25 -4.98
C LYS A 549 -12.70 10.46 -6.49
N ALA A 550 -11.54 10.74 -7.10
CA ALA A 550 -11.43 10.89 -8.54
C ALA A 550 -11.59 9.56 -9.30
N VAL A 551 -11.03 8.47 -8.76
CA VAL A 551 -11.07 7.13 -9.39
C VAL A 551 -12.38 6.41 -9.11
N ASP A 552 -12.88 6.51 -7.88
CA ASP A 552 -14.08 5.84 -7.36
C ASP A 552 -15.02 6.84 -6.65
N PRO A 553 -15.75 7.68 -7.42
CA PRO A 553 -16.62 8.71 -6.86
C PRO A 553 -17.81 8.16 -6.05
N GLN A 554 -18.16 6.88 -6.23
CA GLN A 554 -19.20 6.19 -5.47
C GLN A 554 -18.64 5.44 -4.25
N ASN A 555 -17.32 5.45 -4.04
CA ASN A 555 -16.63 4.76 -2.95
C ASN A 555 -17.08 3.30 -2.81
N LEU A 556 -17.13 2.59 -3.93
CA LEU A 556 -17.52 1.18 -3.98
C LEU A 556 -16.36 0.25 -3.61
N LEU A 557 -15.14 0.55 -4.06
CA LEU A 557 -14.00 -0.34 -3.91
C LEU A 557 -13.36 -0.20 -2.52
N ASN A 558 -13.48 -1.24 -1.73
CA ASN A 558 -12.92 -1.43 -0.40
C ASN A 558 -13.08 -0.23 0.57
N PRO A 559 -14.30 0.29 0.76
CA PRO A 559 -14.54 1.46 1.61
C PRO A 559 -14.23 1.16 3.08
N GLY A 560 -13.91 2.23 3.84
CA GLY A 560 -13.59 2.10 5.26
C GLY A 560 -12.18 1.60 5.55
N LYS A 561 -11.30 1.54 4.55
CA LYS A 561 -9.95 0.96 4.65
C LYS A 561 -8.89 1.92 4.08
N LEU A 562 -7.63 1.62 4.36
CA LEU A 562 -6.42 2.35 3.93
C LEU A 562 -6.23 3.75 4.54
N TYR A 563 -7.26 4.53 4.86
CA TYR A 563 -7.11 5.86 5.49
C TYR A 563 -8.31 6.25 6.37
N PRO A 564 -8.16 7.22 7.29
CA PRO A 564 -9.25 7.66 8.16
C PRO A 564 -10.49 8.16 7.41
N ASP A 565 -11.68 7.74 7.85
CA ASP A 565 -12.98 8.00 7.19
C ASP A 565 -13.55 9.41 7.42
N GLY A 566 -12.84 10.29 8.14
CA GLY A 566 -13.28 11.65 8.43
C GLY A 566 -12.15 12.68 8.44
N PRO A 567 -12.46 13.99 8.49
CA PRO A 567 -11.48 15.02 8.78
C PRO A 567 -10.89 14.79 10.17
N SER A 568 -9.57 14.95 10.28
CA SER A 568 -8.81 14.97 11.54
C SER A 568 -9.61 15.73 12.61
N LYS A 569 -10.10 15.02 13.64
CA LYS A 569 -10.55 15.71 14.86
C LYS A 569 -9.29 16.32 15.43
N LYS A 570 -9.06 17.61 15.16
CA LYS A 570 -8.00 18.37 15.83
C LYS A 570 -8.10 18.06 17.32
N ALA A 571 -7.08 17.40 17.86
CA ALA A 571 -6.79 17.47 19.28
C ALA A 571 -6.65 18.97 19.56
N THR A 572 -7.68 19.52 20.17
CA THR A 572 -7.65 20.89 20.68
C THR A 572 -6.56 20.85 21.75
N LYS A 573 -5.42 21.46 21.44
CA LYS A 573 -4.27 21.58 22.35
C LYS A 573 -4.67 22.23 23.66
#